data_AF-A0A6L8XU09-F1
#
_entry.id   AF-A0A6L8XU09-F1
#
_cell.length_a   1.000
_cell.length_b   1.000
_cell.length_c   1.000
_cell.angle_alpha   90.00
_cell.angle_beta   90.00
_cell.angle_gamma   90.00
#
_symmetry.space_group_name_H-M   'P 1'
#
loop_
_entity.id
_entity.type
_entity.pdbx_description
1 polymer ?
#
loop_
_entity_poly.entity_id
_entity_poly.type
_entity_poly.pdbx_seq_one_letter_code
_entity_poly.pdbx_strand_id
1 'polypeptide(L)'
;MRQEAEERKALETERKKIEKEETKYKIEIEKLQGSLNQASSDTETQKLRARILELQQQLSNVIVKKDEITTLQNGKAGNVYIISNLGAFGKDVFKIGMTRRLDPQDRVNELGSASVPFKFDVHSFIFSQDAVGLEKQLHDILNEKRLNKVNLRKEFFRVDISELESIVTSIDPTAEFNKTMFAEEFHQSAEIDLSQPSNKTIWIDEEDNNE
;
A
#
# COMPACT_ATOMS: atom_id res chain seq x y z
N MET A 1 3.70 -16.26 8.12
CA MET A 1 3.11 -16.54 9.44
C MET A 1 3.18 -15.35 10.40
N ARG A 2 4.35 -14.83 10.77
CA ARG A 2 4.43 -13.65 11.69
C ARG A 2 3.75 -12.40 11.13
N GLN A 3 4.08 -12.02 9.90
CA GLN A 3 3.53 -10.79 9.29
C GLN A 3 2.02 -10.87 9.04
N GLU A 4 1.52 -12.00 8.52
CA GLU A 4 0.08 -12.20 8.35
C GLU A 4 -0.67 -12.14 9.69
N ALA A 5 -0.09 -12.68 10.76
CA ALA A 5 -0.68 -12.59 12.10
C ALA A 5 -0.70 -11.14 12.61
N GLU A 6 0.36 -10.37 12.36
CA GLU A 6 0.43 -8.93 12.68
C GLU A 6 -0.62 -8.12 11.91
N GLU A 7 -0.79 -8.36 10.61
CA GLU A 7 -1.83 -7.72 9.77
C GLU A 7 -3.24 -8.05 10.26
N ARG A 8 -3.53 -9.33 10.58
CA ARG A 8 -4.82 -9.73 11.15
C ARG A 8 -5.10 -9.07 12.49
N LYS A 9 -4.08 -8.98 13.37
CA LYS A 9 -4.19 -8.31 14.67
C LYS A 9 -4.43 -6.80 14.53
N ALA A 10 -3.78 -6.16 13.55
CA ALA A 10 -4.00 -4.75 13.25
C ALA A 10 -5.44 -4.51 12.78
N LEU A 11 -5.94 -5.32 11.83
CA LEU A 11 -7.33 -5.26 11.37
C LEU A 11 -8.33 -5.48 12.51
N GLU A 12 -8.09 -6.43 13.41
CA GLU A 12 -8.96 -6.67 14.57
C GLU A 12 -9.00 -5.47 15.51
N THR A 13 -7.84 -4.85 15.76
CA THR A 13 -7.74 -3.64 16.60
C THR A 13 -8.52 -2.50 15.98
N GLU A 14 -8.41 -2.31 14.66
CA GLU A 14 -9.11 -1.27 13.94
C GLU A 14 -10.62 -1.52 13.90
N ARG A 15 -11.05 -2.76 13.68
CA ARG A 15 -12.47 -3.15 13.76
C ARG A 15 -13.09 -2.74 15.09
N LYS A 16 -12.39 -3.01 16.20
CA LYS A 16 -12.85 -2.64 17.56
C LYS A 16 -12.95 -1.12 17.74
N LYS A 17 -12.08 -0.34 17.10
CA LYS A 17 -12.18 1.14 17.15
C LYS A 17 -13.39 1.61 16.35
N ILE A 18 -13.57 1.11 15.14
CA ILE A 18 -14.71 1.45 14.27
C ILE A 18 -16.04 1.05 14.91
N GLU A 19 -16.14 -0.12 15.54
CA GLU A 19 -17.35 -0.54 16.27
C GLU A 19 -17.71 0.42 17.42
N LYS A 20 -16.70 0.93 18.14
CA LYS A 20 -16.91 1.95 19.20
C LYS A 20 -17.35 3.28 18.62
N GLU A 21 -16.74 3.70 17.51
CA GLU A 21 -17.10 4.95 16.82
C GLU A 21 -18.52 4.88 16.25
N GLU A 22 -18.89 3.79 15.60
CA GLU A 22 -20.25 3.51 15.11
C GLU A 22 -21.28 3.60 16.26
N THR A 23 -20.97 2.96 17.39
CA THR A 23 -21.84 2.99 18.57
C THR A 23 -21.99 4.41 19.12
N LYS A 24 -20.90 5.18 19.17
CA LYS A 24 -20.93 6.58 19.63
C LYS A 24 -21.83 7.44 18.74
N TYR A 25 -21.70 7.34 17.41
CA TYR A 25 -22.54 8.09 16.48
C TYR A 25 -24.01 7.71 16.60
N LYS A 26 -24.33 6.41 16.72
CA LYS A 26 -25.72 5.95 16.92
C LYS A 26 -26.33 6.53 18.19
N ILE A 27 -25.60 6.49 19.31
CA ILE A 27 -26.06 7.08 20.58
C ILE A 27 -26.26 8.59 20.47
N GLU A 28 -25.35 9.31 19.81
CA GLU A 28 -25.46 10.77 19.65
C GLU A 28 -26.65 11.14 18.76
N ILE A 29 -26.86 10.43 17.65
CA ILE A 29 -28.02 10.60 16.77
C ILE A 29 -29.32 10.32 17.53
N GLU A 30 -29.40 9.23 18.28
CA GLU A 30 -30.58 8.87 19.06
C GLU A 30 -30.92 9.94 20.11
N LYS A 31 -29.91 10.48 20.81
CA LYS A 31 -30.08 11.60 21.75
C LYS A 31 -30.63 12.84 21.06
N LEU A 32 -30.06 13.23 19.92
CA LEU A 32 -30.50 14.41 19.17
C LEU A 32 -31.91 14.23 18.58
N GLN A 33 -32.27 13.01 18.16
CA GLN A 33 -33.64 12.68 17.75
C GLN A 33 -34.62 12.80 18.92
N GLY A 34 -34.23 12.36 20.12
CA GLY A 34 -35.00 12.57 21.34
C GLY A 34 -35.23 14.06 21.64
N SER A 35 -34.18 14.88 21.55
CA SER A 35 -34.28 16.33 21.71
C SER A 35 -35.12 16.99 20.61
N LEU A 36 -35.04 16.52 19.37
CA LEU A 36 -35.84 17.01 18.25
C LEU A 36 -37.34 16.80 18.48
N ASN A 37 -37.73 15.67 19.09
CA ASN A 37 -39.12 15.39 19.42
C ASN A 37 -39.68 16.28 20.55
N GLN A 38 -38.80 16.91 21.35
CA GLN A 38 -39.16 17.81 22.45
C GLN A 38 -39.00 19.30 22.08
N ALA A 39 -38.38 19.60 20.94
CA ALA A 39 -38.11 20.96 20.49
C ALA A 39 -39.42 21.70 20.19
N SER A 40 -39.53 22.92 20.70
CA SER A 40 -40.74 23.76 20.54
C SER A 40 -40.54 24.93 19.58
N SER A 41 -39.28 25.27 19.25
CA SER A 41 -38.93 26.35 18.32
C SER A 41 -38.52 25.80 16.95
N ASP A 42 -38.99 26.45 15.88
CA ASP A 42 -38.60 26.10 14.50
C ASP A 42 -37.08 26.27 14.27
N THR A 43 -36.48 27.30 14.86
CA THR A 43 -35.02 27.55 14.74
C THR A 43 -34.18 26.48 15.44
N GLU A 44 -34.65 25.95 16.57
CA GLU A 44 -34.00 24.86 17.30
C GLU A 44 -34.14 23.53 16.54
N THR A 45 -35.35 23.27 16.02
CA THR A 45 -35.66 22.11 15.20
C THR A 45 -34.76 22.05 13.96
N GLN A 46 -34.58 23.17 13.27
CA GLN A 46 -33.69 23.25 12.10
C GLN A 46 -32.23 22.96 12.44
N LYS A 47 -31.70 23.50 13.55
CA LYS A 47 -30.33 23.23 14.01
C LYS A 47 -30.12 21.76 14.36
N LEU A 48 -31.06 21.15 15.08
CA LEU A 48 -31.00 19.73 15.44
C LEU A 48 -31.04 18.83 14.20
N ARG A 49 -31.91 19.13 13.22
CA ARG A 49 -31.96 18.38 11.95
C ARG A 49 -30.65 18.48 11.17
N ALA A 50 -30.07 19.68 11.07
CA ALA A 50 -28.79 19.87 10.40
C ALA A 50 -27.68 19.04 11.05
N ARG A 51 -27.62 19.03 12.40
CA ARG A 51 -26.63 18.24 13.14
C ARG A 51 -26.85 16.73 13.00
N ILE A 52 -28.10 16.26 13.04
CA ILE A 52 -28.43 14.85 12.80
C ILE A 52 -27.97 14.42 11.41
N LEU A 53 -28.21 15.24 10.39
CA LEU A 53 -27.82 14.93 9.01
C LEU A 53 -26.30 14.84 8.86
N GLU A 54 -25.55 15.76 9.49
CA GLU A 54 -24.09 15.70 9.53
C GLU A 54 -23.58 14.40 10.17
N LEU A 55 -24.13 14.02 11.33
CA LEU A 55 -23.76 12.78 12.03
C LEU A 55 -24.16 11.53 11.24
N GLN A 56 -25.29 11.56 10.51
CA GLN A 56 -25.70 10.47 9.63
C GLN A 56 -24.72 10.29 8.47
N GLN A 57 -24.22 11.38 7.89
CA GLN A 57 -23.19 11.32 6.86
C GLN A 57 -21.87 10.73 7.40
N GLN A 58 -21.45 11.14 8.59
CA GLN A 58 -20.28 10.58 9.26
C GLN A 58 -20.46 9.08 9.57
N LEU A 59 -21.62 8.70 10.10
CA LEU A 59 -21.98 7.30 10.36
C LEU A 59 -21.95 6.45 9.08
N SER A 60 -22.43 6.98 7.95
CA SER A 60 -22.36 6.29 6.66
C SER A 60 -20.91 5.95 6.29
N ASN A 61 -19.98 6.90 6.46
CA ASN A 61 -18.56 6.65 6.18
C ASN A 61 -17.96 5.59 7.10
N VAL A 62 -18.36 5.58 8.39
CA VAL A 62 -17.93 4.55 9.36
C VAL A 62 -18.45 3.17 8.97
N ILE A 63 -19.69 3.07 8.49
CA ILE A 63 -20.28 1.80 8.03
C ILE A 63 -19.53 1.26 6.81
N VAL A 64 -19.20 2.10 5.83
CA VAL A 64 -18.41 1.69 4.66
C VAL A 64 -17.05 1.14 5.08
N LYS A 65 -16.32 1.87 5.94
CA LYS A 65 -15.02 1.41 6.48
C LYS A 65 -15.13 0.10 7.26
N LYS A 66 -16.22 -0.10 8.01
CA LYS A 66 -16.47 -1.35 8.73
C LYS A 66 -16.64 -2.52 7.78
N ASP A 67 -17.36 -2.32 6.69
CA ASP A 67 -17.59 -3.33 5.66
C ASP A 67 -16.27 -3.72 4.96
N GLU A 68 -15.43 -2.73 4.63
CA GLU A 68 -14.08 -2.94 4.10
C GLU A 68 -13.21 -3.78 5.04
N ILE A 69 -13.15 -3.42 6.34
CA ILE A 69 -12.39 -4.19 7.35
C ILE A 69 -12.91 -5.62 7.44
N THR A 70 -14.23 -5.81 7.46
CA THR A 70 -14.85 -7.13 7.56
C THR A 70 -14.51 -7.99 6.34
N THR A 71 -14.53 -7.38 5.16
CA THR A 71 -14.12 -8.02 3.91
C THR A 71 -12.67 -8.49 3.96
N LEU A 72 -11.74 -7.63 4.41
CA LEU A 72 -10.33 -7.99 4.57
C LEU A 72 -10.09 -9.09 5.62
N GLN A 73 -10.92 -9.15 6.68
CA GLN A 73 -10.84 -10.19 7.71
C GLN A 73 -11.22 -11.59 7.23
N ASN A 74 -12.05 -11.71 6.19
CA ASN A 74 -12.41 -13.00 5.58
C ASN A 74 -11.20 -13.71 4.95
N GLY A 75 -10.06 -13.03 4.82
CA GLY A 75 -8.74 -13.61 4.59
C GLY A 75 -8.38 -13.87 3.13
N LYS A 76 -9.34 -13.79 2.20
CA LYS A 76 -9.09 -13.84 0.75
C LYS A 76 -8.91 -12.46 0.14
N ALA A 77 -9.61 -11.45 0.66
CA ALA A 77 -9.56 -10.11 0.12
C ALA A 77 -8.28 -9.37 0.53
N GLY A 78 -7.85 -8.45 -0.32
CA GLY A 78 -6.65 -7.64 -0.11
C GLY A 78 -6.27 -6.87 -1.37
N ASN A 79 -5.11 -6.22 -1.30
CA ASN A 79 -4.51 -5.53 -2.43
C ASN A 79 -3.28 -6.30 -2.90
N VAL A 80 -3.24 -6.64 -4.20
CA VAL A 80 -2.01 -7.08 -4.86
C VAL A 80 -1.25 -5.84 -5.30
N TYR A 81 -0.01 -5.71 -4.86
CA TYR A 81 0.86 -4.61 -5.25
C TYR A 81 1.91 -5.07 -6.26
N ILE A 82 2.23 -4.18 -7.18
CA ILE A 82 3.34 -4.33 -8.14
C ILE A 82 4.26 -3.14 -7.95
N ILE A 83 5.50 -3.40 -7.56
CA ILE A 83 6.48 -2.37 -7.21
C ILE A 83 7.84 -2.67 -7.83
N SER A 84 8.63 -1.62 -8.07
CA SER A 84 10.00 -1.75 -8.57
C SER A 84 10.95 -0.85 -7.80
N ASN A 85 12.25 -1.12 -7.91
CA ASN A 85 13.29 -0.27 -7.33
C ASN A 85 14.49 -0.27 -8.26
N LEU A 86 14.57 0.77 -9.09
CA LEU A 86 15.59 0.88 -10.12
C LEU A 86 17.00 0.84 -9.55
N GLY A 87 17.26 1.58 -8.46
CA GLY A 87 18.59 1.69 -7.88
C GLY A 87 19.05 0.43 -7.11
N ALA A 88 18.12 -0.39 -6.62
CA ALA A 88 18.46 -1.63 -5.91
C ALA A 88 18.53 -2.87 -6.83
N PHE A 89 17.62 -2.97 -7.81
CA PHE A 89 17.44 -4.19 -8.60
C PHE A 89 17.64 -4.01 -10.11
N GLY A 90 17.76 -2.76 -10.57
CA GLY A 90 17.87 -2.42 -11.98
C GLY A 90 16.53 -2.35 -12.70
N LYS A 91 16.61 -2.11 -14.00
CA LYS A 91 15.44 -1.99 -14.88
C LYS A 91 14.74 -3.35 -15.03
N ASP A 92 13.43 -3.30 -15.27
CA ASP A 92 12.59 -4.45 -15.62
C ASP A 92 12.53 -5.52 -14.52
N VAL A 93 12.82 -5.15 -13.27
CA VAL A 93 12.69 -6.01 -12.11
C VAL A 93 11.56 -5.52 -11.21
N PHE A 94 10.56 -6.39 -11.06
CA PHE A 94 9.35 -6.08 -10.30
C PHE A 94 9.17 -7.07 -9.16
N LYS A 95 8.74 -6.55 -8.00
CA LYS A 95 8.19 -7.36 -6.92
C LYS A 95 6.68 -7.34 -7.03
N ILE A 96 6.09 -8.54 -6.94
CA ILE A 96 4.64 -8.73 -6.88
C ILE A 96 4.33 -9.43 -5.58
N GLY A 97 3.41 -8.88 -4.80
CA GLY A 97 2.93 -9.52 -3.58
C GLY A 97 1.57 -8.97 -3.17
N MET A 98 0.99 -9.53 -2.12
CA MET A 98 -0.28 -9.05 -1.57
C MET A 98 -0.16 -8.50 -0.15
N THR A 99 -1.11 -7.64 0.23
CA THR A 99 -1.28 -7.16 1.60
C THR A 99 -2.75 -7.03 1.96
N ARG A 100 -3.06 -7.26 3.23
CA ARG A 100 -4.41 -7.07 3.78
C ARG A 100 -4.54 -5.79 4.60
N ARG A 101 -3.56 -4.89 4.50
CA ARG A 101 -3.65 -3.57 5.12
C ARG A 101 -4.77 -2.76 4.49
N LEU A 102 -5.34 -1.88 5.30
CA LEU A 102 -6.30 -0.88 4.83
C LEU A 102 -5.65 0.06 3.82
N ASP A 103 -4.45 0.54 4.14
CA ASP A 103 -3.61 1.27 3.20
C ASP A 103 -2.49 0.36 2.68
N PRO A 104 -2.50 -0.03 1.39
CA PRO A 104 -1.44 -0.85 0.81
C PRO A 104 -0.10 -0.12 0.71
N GLN A 105 -0.08 1.23 0.70
CA GLN A 105 1.15 2.02 0.66
C GLN A 105 2.00 1.82 1.91
N ASP A 106 1.38 1.64 3.08
CA ASP A 106 2.09 1.34 4.32
C ASP A 106 2.96 0.08 4.19
N ARG A 107 2.47 -0.93 3.46
CA ARG A 107 3.24 -2.16 3.23
C ARG A 107 4.46 -1.88 2.34
N VAL A 108 4.29 -1.08 1.29
CA VAL A 108 5.38 -0.72 0.37
C VAL A 108 6.46 0.08 1.11
N ASN A 109 6.06 1.02 1.98
CA ASN A 109 6.98 1.83 2.77
C ASN A 109 7.84 0.98 3.73
N GLU A 110 7.26 -0.03 4.37
CA GLU A 110 8.01 -0.98 5.20
C GLU A 110 9.00 -1.85 4.42
N LEU A 111 8.61 -2.27 3.22
CA LEU A 111 9.49 -3.03 2.35
C LEU A 111 10.71 -2.20 1.92
N GLY A 112 10.49 -0.92 1.64
CA GLY A 112 11.54 0.04 1.29
C GLY A 112 12.51 0.31 2.44
N SER A 113 11.99 0.56 3.65
CA SER A 113 12.81 0.98 4.79
C SER A 113 13.71 -0.11 5.37
N ALA A 114 13.36 -1.38 5.18
CA ALA A 114 14.04 -2.47 5.87
C ALA A 114 15.27 -3.03 5.15
N SER A 115 15.37 -2.91 3.82
CA SER A 115 16.27 -3.81 3.06
C SER A 115 16.77 -3.30 1.71
N VAL A 116 16.45 -2.07 1.30
CA VAL A 116 16.89 -1.52 0.01
C VAL A 116 17.36 -0.06 0.17
N PRO A 117 18.30 0.40 -0.68
CA PRO A 117 18.88 1.74 -0.57
C PRO A 117 17.94 2.89 -0.97
N PHE A 118 16.90 2.62 -1.75
CA PHE A 118 15.96 3.62 -2.26
C PHE A 118 14.52 3.18 -2.01
N LYS A 119 13.56 4.11 -2.04
CA LYS A 119 12.14 3.74 -2.01
C LYS A 119 11.71 2.94 -3.24
N PHE A 120 10.62 2.20 -3.08
CA PHE A 120 9.97 1.51 -4.19
C PHE A 120 9.07 2.47 -4.96
N ASP A 121 9.12 2.38 -6.29
CA ASP A 121 8.10 2.93 -7.18
C ASP A 121 6.91 1.98 -7.21
N VAL A 122 5.70 2.54 -7.17
CA VAL A 122 4.45 1.78 -7.24
C VAL A 122 3.90 1.81 -8.66
N HIS A 123 3.68 0.64 -9.23
CA HIS A 123 3.08 0.48 -10.56
C HIS A 123 1.59 0.17 -10.49
N SER A 124 1.13 -0.56 -9.49
CA SER A 124 -0.29 -0.88 -9.35
C SER A 124 -0.64 -1.33 -7.94
N PHE A 125 -1.84 -0.98 -7.52
CA PHE A 125 -2.56 -1.60 -6.41
C PHE A 125 -3.87 -2.16 -6.95
N ILE A 126 -4.02 -3.48 -6.93
CA ILE A 126 -5.19 -4.17 -7.46
C ILE A 126 -5.97 -4.73 -6.28
N PHE A 127 -7.10 -4.09 -5.95
CA PHE A 127 -8.01 -4.63 -4.95
C PHE A 127 -8.73 -5.84 -5.51
N SER A 128 -8.74 -6.94 -4.77
CA SER A 128 -9.48 -8.15 -5.14
C SER A 128 -10.11 -8.78 -3.92
N GLN A 129 -11.32 -9.32 -4.12
CA GLN A 129 -12.00 -10.16 -3.13
C GLN A 129 -11.31 -11.52 -2.93
N ASP A 130 -10.49 -11.94 -3.91
CA ASP A 130 -9.58 -13.08 -3.83
C ASP A 130 -8.16 -12.67 -4.27
N ALA A 131 -7.55 -11.78 -3.49
CA ALA A 131 -6.19 -11.31 -3.70
C ALA A 131 -5.17 -12.46 -3.66
N VAL A 132 -5.42 -13.50 -2.85
CA VAL A 132 -4.59 -14.71 -2.81
C VAL A 132 -4.63 -15.44 -4.15
N GLY A 133 -5.82 -15.60 -4.74
CA GLY A 133 -5.99 -16.19 -6.06
C GLY A 133 -5.33 -15.35 -7.16
N LEU A 134 -5.54 -14.03 -7.14
CA LEU A 134 -4.95 -13.09 -8.11
C LEU A 134 -3.42 -13.09 -8.06
N GLU A 135 -2.83 -12.99 -6.87
CA GLU A 135 -1.38 -13.05 -6.67
C GLU A 135 -0.82 -14.37 -7.22
N LYS A 136 -1.44 -15.50 -6.85
CA LYS A 136 -1.04 -16.81 -7.33
C LYS A 136 -1.09 -16.90 -8.85
N GLN A 137 -2.14 -16.38 -9.48
CA GLN A 137 -2.28 -16.39 -10.94
C GLN A 137 -1.16 -15.60 -11.62
N LEU A 138 -0.85 -14.39 -11.14
CA LEU A 138 0.27 -13.59 -11.64
C LEU A 138 1.61 -14.32 -11.49
N HIS A 139 1.83 -14.94 -10.32
CA HIS A 139 3.02 -15.71 -10.00
C HIS A 139 3.20 -16.95 -10.89
N ASP A 140 2.10 -17.62 -11.23
CA ASP A 140 2.08 -18.78 -12.12
C ASP A 140 2.41 -18.36 -13.56
N ILE A 141 1.80 -17.28 -14.06
CA ILE A 141 2.08 -16.71 -15.40
C ILE A 141 3.54 -16.27 -15.53
N LEU A 142 4.09 -15.66 -14.47
CA LEU A 142 5.45 -15.11 -14.46
C LEU A 142 6.50 -16.11 -13.94
N ASN A 143 6.16 -17.38 -13.77
CA ASN A 143 7.05 -18.36 -13.13
C ASN A 143 8.43 -18.47 -13.82
N GLU A 144 8.43 -18.51 -15.15
CA GLU A 144 9.66 -18.58 -15.95
C GLU A 144 10.51 -17.30 -15.84
N LYS A 145 9.92 -16.19 -15.39
CA LYS A 145 10.57 -14.89 -15.21
C LYS A 145 11.04 -14.60 -13.78
N ARG A 146 10.86 -15.53 -12.84
CA ARG A 146 11.37 -15.39 -11.46
C ARG A 146 12.89 -15.17 -11.45
N LEU A 147 13.37 -14.18 -10.71
CA LEU A 147 14.80 -13.97 -10.48
C LEU A 147 15.37 -15.05 -9.55
N ASN A 148 14.68 -15.36 -8.46
CA ASN A 148 15.10 -16.40 -7.53
C ASN A 148 14.41 -17.73 -7.87
N LYS A 149 15.17 -18.65 -8.46
CA LYS A 149 14.68 -19.99 -8.84
C LYS A 149 14.72 -21.03 -7.71
N VAL A 150 15.36 -20.70 -6.58
CA VAL A 150 15.55 -21.62 -5.46
C VAL A 150 14.59 -21.30 -4.31
N ASN A 151 14.55 -20.04 -3.89
CA ASN A 151 13.64 -19.58 -2.83
C ASN A 151 12.45 -18.84 -3.45
N LEU A 152 11.39 -19.59 -3.75
CA LEU A 152 10.19 -19.07 -4.40
C LEU A 152 9.41 -18.05 -3.55
N ARG A 153 9.71 -17.94 -2.25
CA ARG A 153 9.16 -16.88 -1.38
C ARG A 153 9.75 -15.50 -1.70
N LYS A 154 10.80 -15.42 -2.51
CA LYS A 154 11.38 -14.17 -3.01
C LYS A 154 10.74 -13.86 -4.37
N GLU A 155 9.61 -13.16 -4.32
CA GLU A 155 8.70 -12.93 -5.44
C GLU A 155 9.15 -11.75 -6.32
N PHE A 156 10.36 -11.84 -6.85
CA PHE A 156 10.91 -10.88 -7.81
C PHE A 156 10.94 -11.50 -9.20
N PHE A 157 10.54 -10.73 -10.21
CA PHE A 157 10.37 -11.16 -11.59
C PHE A 157 11.05 -10.18 -12.54
N ARG A 158 11.70 -10.70 -13.58
CA ARG A 158 12.28 -9.90 -14.66
C ARG A 158 11.37 -9.92 -15.89
N VAL A 159 10.72 -8.82 -16.20
CA VAL A 159 9.69 -8.71 -17.25
C VAL A 159 9.62 -7.28 -17.76
N ASP A 160 9.35 -7.09 -19.05
CA ASP A 160 9.13 -5.73 -19.59
C ASP A 160 7.86 -5.13 -18.98
N ILE A 161 7.87 -3.83 -18.71
CA ILE A 161 6.74 -3.16 -18.05
C ILE A 161 5.46 -3.15 -18.88
N SER A 162 5.56 -3.10 -20.21
CA SER A 162 4.41 -3.14 -21.12
C SER A 162 3.82 -4.55 -21.18
N GLU A 163 4.69 -5.56 -21.13
CA GLU A 163 4.25 -6.95 -21.00
C GLU A 163 3.57 -7.20 -19.65
N LEU A 164 4.12 -6.66 -18.56
CA LEU A 164 3.53 -6.77 -17.23
C LEU A 164 2.16 -6.10 -17.15
N GLU A 165 2.01 -4.89 -17.69
CA GLU A 165 0.71 -4.23 -17.83
C GLU A 165 -0.26 -5.11 -18.61
N SER A 166 0.15 -5.63 -19.77
CA SER A 166 -0.72 -6.47 -20.60
C SER A 166 -1.22 -7.71 -19.85
N ILE A 167 -0.35 -8.36 -19.07
CA ILE A 167 -0.72 -9.48 -18.22
C ILE A 167 -1.75 -9.04 -17.17
N VAL A 168 -1.50 -7.93 -16.48
CA VAL A 168 -2.41 -7.40 -15.46
C VAL A 168 -3.78 -7.06 -16.06
N THR A 169 -3.82 -6.28 -17.13
CA THR A 169 -5.05 -5.89 -17.83
C THR A 169 -5.81 -7.09 -18.38
N SER A 170 -5.13 -8.17 -18.75
CA SER A 170 -5.79 -9.41 -19.21
C SER A 170 -6.52 -10.15 -18.09
N ILE A 171 -6.07 -10.01 -16.84
CA ILE A 171 -6.66 -10.66 -15.67
C ILE A 171 -7.73 -9.76 -15.06
N ASP A 172 -7.42 -8.48 -14.91
CA ASP A 172 -8.32 -7.44 -14.41
C ASP A 172 -8.23 -6.19 -15.30
N PRO A 173 -9.18 -6.02 -16.25
CA PRO A 173 -9.20 -4.85 -17.14
C PRO A 173 -9.42 -3.52 -16.41
N THR A 174 -9.86 -3.54 -15.16
CA THR A 174 -10.12 -2.34 -14.36
C THR A 174 -8.93 -1.91 -13.50
N ALA A 175 -7.87 -2.73 -13.47
CA ALA A 175 -6.66 -2.43 -12.72
C ALA A 175 -5.93 -1.22 -13.31
N GLU A 176 -5.75 -0.19 -12.49
CA GLU A 176 -4.88 0.93 -12.82
C GLU A 176 -3.42 0.48 -12.84
N PHE A 177 -2.68 0.87 -13.88
CA PHE A 177 -1.26 0.52 -14.02
C PHE A 177 -0.45 1.73 -14.47
N ASN A 178 0.56 2.09 -13.68
CA ASN A 178 1.50 3.16 -13.96
C ASN A 178 2.81 2.58 -14.52
N LYS A 179 3.19 3.00 -15.73
CA LYS A 179 4.46 2.59 -16.37
C LYS A 179 5.66 3.43 -15.96
N THR A 180 5.44 4.54 -15.27
CA THR A 180 6.51 5.48 -14.92
C THR A 180 7.27 4.94 -13.71
N MET A 181 8.57 4.72 -13.88
CA MET A 181 9.51 4.53 -12.76
C MET A 181 10.11 5.90 -12.46
N PHE A 182 9.77 6.50 -11.30
CA PHE A 182 10.28 7.81 -10.93
C PHE A 182 11.73 7.74 -10.45
N ALA A 183 12.04 6.73 -9.63
CA ALA A 183 13.37 6.49 -9.06
C ALA A 183 14.03 7.78 -8.53
N GLU A 184 13.25 8.63 -7.85
CA GLU A 184 13.63 10.02 -7.54
C GLU A 184 14.93 10.09 -6.71
N GLU A 185 15.00 9.34 -5.61
CA GLU A 185 16.18 9.30 -4.73
C GLU A 185 17.43 8.75 -5.45
N PHE A 186 17.24 7.83 -6.40
CA PHE A 186 18.34 7.28 -7.20
C PHE A 186 18.90 8.32 -8.19
N HIS A 187 18.02 9.04 -8.90
CA HIS A 187 18.45 10.09 -9.82
C HIS A 187 19.11 11.26 -9.08
N GLN A 188 18.54 11.69 -7.95
CA GLN A 188 19.14 12.74 -7.09
C GLN A 188 20.54 12.33 -6.61
N SER A 189 20.73 11.07 -6.22
CA SER A 189 22.04 10.57 -5.79
C SER A 189 23.07 10.63 -6.94
N ALA A 190 22.67 10.22 -8.16
CA ALA A 190 23.53 10.28 -9.33
C ALA A 190 23.89 11.72 -9.75
N GLU A 191 22.95 12.66 -9.63
CA GLU A 191 23.20 14.08 -9.88
C GLU A 191 24.20 14.69 -8.88
N ILE A 192 24.09 14.31 -7.61
CA ILE A 192 25.05 14.74 -6.58
C ILE A 192 26.46 14.26 -6.93
N ASP A 193 26.63 12.98 -7.29
CA ASP A 193 27.94 12.42 -7.67
C ASP A 193 28.56 13.15 -8.86
N LEU A 194 27.76 13.52 -9.87
CA LEU A 194 28.22 14.28 -11.04
C LEU A 194 28.65 15.71 -10.69
N SER A 195 28.09 16.29 -9.64
CA SER A 195 28.38 17.66 -9.19
C SER A 195 29.62 17.76 -8.28
N GLN A 196 30.14 16.64 -7.77
CA GLN A 196 31.36 16.63 -6.96
C GLN A 196 32.59 16.74 -7.87
N PRO A 197 33.46 17.78 -7.70
CA PRO A 197 34.75 17.79 -8.39
C PRO A 197 35.55 16.56 -7.95
N SER A 198 36.03 15.77 -8.93
CA SER A 198 36.72 14.51 -8.68
C SER A 198 37.92 14.72 -7.74
N ASN A 199 37.74 14.44 -6.45
CA ASN A 199 38.87 14.34 -5.54
C ASN A 199 39.48 12.94 -5.73
N LYS A 200 40.17 12.76 -6.86
CA LYS A 200 41.08 11.63 -7.07
C LYS A 200 42.21 11.79 -6.05
N THR A 201 42.03 11.24 -4.85
CA THR A 201 43.17 10.91 -4.00
C THR A 201 43.93 9.80 -4.72
N ILE A 202 44.96 10.20 -5.46
CA ILE A 202 45.98 9.29 -5.95
C ILE A 202 46.69 8.78 -4.70
N TRP A 203 46.49 7.51 -4.37
CA TRP A 203 47.37 6.81 -3.45
C TRP A 203 48.70 6.64 -4.19
N ILE A 204 49.64 7.54 -3.91
CA ILE A 204 51.04 7.35 -4.31
C ILE A 204 51.57 6.31 -3.34
N ASP A 205 51.77 5.09 -3.81
CA ASP A 205 52.60 4.12 -3.10
C ASP A 205 54.01 4.71 -3.05
N GLU A 206 54.42 5.21 -1.88
CA GLU A 206 55.83 5.42 -1.58
C GLU A 206 56.46 4.02 -1.47
N GLU A 207 56.98 3.52 -2.59
CA GLU A 207 57.89 2.38 -2.57
C GLU A 207 59.10 2.74 -1.70
N ASP A 208 59.27 1.94 -0.66
CA ASP A 208 60.39 1.92 0.27
C ASP A 208 61.73 2.08 -0.45
N ASN A 209 62.32 3.26 -0.31
CA ASN A 209 63.71 3.50 -0.65
C ASN A 209 64.58 3.08 0.55
N ASN A 210 64.87 1.77 0.63
CA ASN A 210 65.89 1.22 1.53
C ASN A 210 67.06 0.70 0.69
N GLU A 211 68.06 1.57 0.49
CA GLU A 211 69.47 1.17 0.37
C GLU A 211 70.16 1.27 1.74
#